data_AF-A0A6N0LV41-F1
#
_entry.id   AF-A0A6N0LV41-F1
#
_cell.length_a   1.000
_cell.length_b   1.000
_cell.length_c   1.000
_cell.angle_alpha   90.00
_cell.angle_beta   90.00
_cell.angle_gamma   90.00
#
_symmetry.space_group_name_H-M   'P 1'
#
loop_
_entity.id
_entity.type
_entity.pdbx_description
1 polymer ?
#
loop_
_entity_poly.entity_id
_entity_poly.type
_entity_poly.pdbx_seq_one_letter_code
_entity_poly.pdbx_strand_id
1 'polypeptide(L)'
;MSELEALVDILVVKKLAQMLGVQTTSSSAQNQWYDAEEAYPMLGLKSADQLRVMVRNGTLRLKKRGLEDYEVRDVRSPDSQIPRYQFHIEKCDARLSLSPELRQPKKANKKINRIVDSYAVNKKLSKN
;
A
#
# COMPACT_ATOMS: atom_id res chain seq x y z
N MET A 1 -14.60 31.85 -24.25
CA MET A 1 -15.13 30.54 -23.80
C MET A 1 -15.87 30.81 -22.51
N SER A 2 -17.20 30.69 -22.55
CA SER A 2 -18.07 31.01 -21.41
C SER A 2 -18.10 29.82 -20.44
N GLU A 3 -18.17 30.05 -19.11
CA GLU A 3 -18.30 28.97 -18.11
C GLU A 3 -19.48 28.04 -18.41
N LEU A 4 -20.51 28.58 -19.08
CA LEU A 4 -21.68 27.82 -19.50
C LEU A 4 -21.35 26.78 -20.59
N GLU A 5 -20.43 27.08 -21.49
CA GLU A 5 -19.99 26.16 -22.54
C GLU A 5 -19.23 24.96 -21.94
N ALA A 6 -18.36 25.21 -20.96
CA ALA A 6 -17.61 24.16 -20.27
C ALA A 6 -18.52 23.20 -19.47
N LEU A 7 -19.57 23.73 -18.84
CA LEU A 7 -20.54 22.91 -18.11
C LEU A 7 -21.40 22.07 -19.04
N VAL A 8 -21.74 22.60 -20.22
CA VAL A 8 -22.47 21.85 -21.26
C VAL A 8 -21.61 20.70 -21.78
N ASP A 9 -20.33 20.93 -22.08
CA ASP A 9 -19.43 19.88 -22.54
C ASP A 9 -19.29 18.74 -21.50
N ILE A 10 -19.16 19.07 -20.22
CA ILE A 10 -19.09 18.08 -19.14
C ILE A 10 -20.38 17.25 -19.05
N LEU A 11 -21.54 17.89 -19.19
CA LEU A 11 -22.84 17.22 -19.15
C LEU A 11 -23.04 16.31 -20.37
N VAL A 12 -22.66 16.80 -21.56
CA VAL A 12 -22.77 16.06 -22.82
C VAL A 12 -21.88 14.82 -22.80
N VAL A 13 -20.64 14.93 -22.33
CA VAL A 13 -19.72 13.78 -22.19
C VAL A 13 -20.28 12.73 -21.23
N LYS A 14 -20.82 13.15 -20.08
CA LYS A 14 -21.43 12.22 -19.10
C LYS A 14 -22.67 11.50 -19.65
N LYS A 15 -23.52 12.22 -20.38
CA LYS A 15 -24.74 11.65 -20.99
C LYS A 15 -24.42 10.69 -22.13
N LEU A 16 -23.45 11.04 -22.98
CA LEU A 16 -23.00 10.18 -24.08
C LEU A 16 -22.37 8.89 -23.56
N ALA A 17 -21.56 8.95 -22.48
CA ALA A 17 -21.00 7.77 -21.84
C ALA A 17 -22.09 6.80 -21.35
N GLN A 18 -23.13 7.31 -20.68
CA GLN A 18 -24.28 6.50 -20.25
C GLN A 18 -25.04 5.86 -21.42
N MET A 19 -25.29 6.62 -22.50
CA MET A 19 -26.08 6.13 -23.64
C MET A 19 -25.33 5.10 -24.48
N LEU A 20 -24.01 5.21 -24.59
CA LEU A 20 -23.19 4.27 -25.36
C LEU A 20 -22.94 2.95 -24.63
N GLY A 21 -23.52 2.73 -23.43
CA GLY A 21 -23.20 1.56 -22.61
C GLY A 21 -21.74 1.51 -22.17
N VAL A 22 -20.98 2.59 -22.45
CA VAL A 22 -19.71 2.90 -21.83
C VAL A 22 -20.07 3.40 -20.43
N GLN A 23 -20.54 2.48 -19.59
CA GLN A 23 -20.11 2.48 -18.21
C GLN A 23 -18.62 2.72 -18.32
N THR A 24 -18.16 3.91 -17.94
CA THR A 24 -16.74 4.17 -17.81
C THR A 24 -16.24 2.98 -17.01
N THR A 25 -15.51 2.10 -17.66
CA THR A 25 -14.85 0.98 -17.02
C THR A 25 -13.69 1.57 -16.24
N SER A 26 -14.00 2.42 -15.25
CA SER A 26 -13.18 2.62 -14.07
C SER A 26 -13.07 1.31 -13.25
N SER A 27 -13.60 0.21 -13.77
CA SER A 27 -13.42 -1.17 -13.31
C SER A 27 -12.08 -1.83 -13.69
N SER A 28 -11.05 -1.08 -14.13
CA SER A 28 -9.70 -1.64 -14.34
C SER A 28 -8.55 -0.83 -13.72
N ALA A 29 -8.85 0.21 -12.93
CA ALA A 29 -7.84 0.96 -12.16
C ALA A 29 -7.43 0.25 -10.85
N GLN A 30 -8.29 -0.62 -10.30
CA GLN A 30 -8.11 -1.27 -8.99
C GLN A 30 -7.02 -2.35 -8.92
N ASN A 31 -6.27 -2.59 -9.99
CA ASN A 31 -5.23 -3.63 -10.03
C ASN A 31 -3.96 -3.15 -10.77
N GLN A 32 -3.78 -1.84 -10.88
CA GLN A 32 -2.65 -1.27 -11.59
C GLN A 32 -1.43 -1.23 -10.68
N TRP A 33 -0.36 -1.86 -11.17
CA TRP A 33 0.93 -1.94 -10.54
C TRP A 33 1.89 -1.06 -11.31
N TYR A 34 2.53 -0.12 -10.63
CA TYR A 34 3.36 0.90 -11.25
C TYR A 34 4.82 0.71 -10.86
N ASP A 35 5.72 1.04 -11.77
CA ASP A 35 7.16 1.09 -11.45
C ASP A 35 7.44 2.29 -10.52
N ALA A 36 8.59 2.29 -9.84
CA ALA A 36 8.91 3.30 -8.82
C ALA A 36 8.84 4.74 -9.33
N GLU A 37 9.26 4.98 -10.58
CA GLU A 37 9.28 6.30 -11.22
C GLU A 37 7.86 6.86 -11.45
N GLU A 38 6.90 5.97 -11.72
CA GLU A 38 5.49 6.33 -11.93
C GLU A 38 4.75 6.47 -10.59
N ALA A 39 5.11 5.64 -9.61
CA ALA A 39 4.42 5.55 -8.34
C ALA A 39 4.73 6.70 -7.36
N TYR A 40 5.98 7.18 -7.33
CA TYR A 40 6.38 8.19 -6.34
C TYR A 40 5.59 9.51 -6.43
N PRO A 41 5.31 10.10 -7.62
CA PRO A 41 4.54 11.34 -7.67
C PRO A 41 3.09 11.12 -7.25
N MET A 42 2.51 9.95 -7.55
CA MET A 42 1.13 9.61 -7.18
C MET A 42 0.94 9.49 -5.66
N LEU A 43 2.00 9.13 -4.93
CA LEU A 43 2.01 9.00 -3.48
C LEU A 43 2.49 10.29 -2.77
N GLY A 44 2.66 11.40 -3.50
CA GLY A 44 3.14 12.67 -2.94
C GLY A 44 4.57 12.64 -2.42
N LEU A 45 5.39 11.70 -2.91
CA LEU A 45 6.79 11.56 -2.51
C LEU A 45 7.70 12.42 -3.39
N LYS A 46 8.93 12.66 -2.91
CA LYS A 46 9.90 13.52 -3.61
C LYS A 46 10.71 12.79 -4.67
N SER A 47 10.87 11.46 -4.54
CA SER A 47 11.64 10.66 -5.49
C SER A 47 11.31 9.17 -5.43
N ALA A 48 11.60 8.45 -6.51
CA ALA A 48 11.51 7.00 -6.60
C ALA A 48 12.42 6.28 -5.59
N ASP A 49 13.55 6.88 -5.22
CA ASP A 49 14.45 6.31 -4.22
C ASP A 49 13.82 6.25 -2.82
N GLN A 50 12.93 7.19 -2.47
CA GLN A 50 12.18 7.12 -1.21
C GLN A 50 11.35 5.83 -1.13
N LEU A 51 10.69 5.44 -2.23
CA LEU A 51 9.94 4.18 -2.29
C LEU A 51 10.86 2.97 -2.10
N ARG A 52 12.02 2.95 -2.76
CA ARG A 52 13.00 1.87 -2.61
C ARG A 52 13.51 1.76 -1.17
N VAL A 53 13.73 2.89 -0.50
CA VAL A 53 14.12 2.93 0.92
C VAL A 53 12.98 2.43 1.82
N MET A 54 11.72 2.81 1.56
CA MET A 54 10.54 2.34 2.30
C MET A 54 10.32 0.83 2.15
N VAL A 55 10.71 0.24 1.02
CA VAL A 55 10.72 -1.21 0.84
C VAL A 55 11.84 -1.85 1.66
N ARG A 56 13.06 -1.31 1.57
CA ARG A 56 14.24 -1.84 2.29
C ARG A 56 14.07 -1.79 3.81
N ASN A 57 13.48 -0.73 4.35
CA ASN A 57 13.25 -0.56 5.78
C ASN A 57 11.99 -1.29 6.29
N GLY A 58 11.19 -1.87 5.38
CA GLY A 58 9.99 -2.65 5.72
C GLY A 58 8.74 -1.83 6.04
N THR A 59 8.75 -0.52 5.74
CA THR A 59 7.54 0.34 5.83
C THR A 59 6.46 -0.15 4.87
N LEU A 60 6.86 -0.44 3.63
CA LEU A 60 6.02 -1.10 2.63
C LEU A 60 6.33 -2.60 2.61
N ARG A 61 5.29 -3.44 2.54
CA ARG A 61 5.42 -4.89 2.59
C ARG A 61 5.57 -5.46 1.20
N LEU A 62 6.64 -6.22 1.02
CA LEU A 62 6.85 -7.07 -0.15
C LEU A 62 5.94 -8.30 -0.08
N LYS A 63 5.42 -8.71 -1.25
CA LYS A 63 4.77 -10.00 -1.43
C LYS A 63 5.69 -11.12 -0.94
N LYS A 64 5.19 -11.89 0.02
CA LYS A 64 5.88 -13.07 0.58
C LYS A 64 4.90 -14.24 0.60
N ARG A 65 5.42 -15.47 0.59
CA ARG A 65 4.60 -16.68 0.68
C ARG A 65 3.74 -16.63 1.96
N GLY A 66 2.43 -16.77 1.81
CA GLY A 66 1.47 -16.69 2.91
C GLY A 66 1.06 -15.28 3.35
N LEU A 67 1.49 -14.23 2.64
CA LEU A 67 1.04 -12.86 2.87
C LEU A 67 0.08 -12.45 1.75
N GLU A 68 -1.21 -12.32 2.07
CA GLU A 68 -2.25 -11.91 1.12
C GLU A 68 -2.29 -10.39 0.92
N ASP A 69 -1.89 -9.64 1.95
CA ASP A 69 -1.89 -8.17 1.92
C ASP A 69 -0.47 -7.59 1.87
N TYR A 70 -0.10 -7.11 0.68
CA TYR A 70 1.18 -6.54 0.33
C TYR A 70 0.96 -5.34 -0.60
N GLU A 71 1.77 -4.29 -0.39
CA GLU A 71 1.74 -3.08 -1.20
C GLU A 71 2.72 -3.16 -2.38
N VAL A 72 3.72 -4.04 -2.30
CA VAL A 72 4.84 -4.10 -3.25
C VAL A 72 5.08 -5.52 -3.73
N ARG A 73 5.35 -5.68 -5.03
CA ARG A 73 5.79 -6.95 -5.63
C ARG A 73 7.17 -6.79 -6.25
N ASP A 74 8.00 -7.82 -6.09
CA ASP A 74 9.28 -7.93 -6.80
C ASP A 74 9.02 -8.63 -8.15
N VAL A 75 9.36 -7.96 -9.24
CA VAL A 75 9.21 -8.42 -10.63
C VAL A 75 10.56 -8.57 -11.31
N ARG A 76 11.65 -8.69 -10.54
CA ARG A 76 12.97 -9.01 -11.10
C ARG A 76 12.92 -10.33 -11.87
N SER A 77 13.67 -10.39 -12.97
CA SER A 77 13.95 -11.66 -13.64
C SER A 77 14.68 -12.61 -12.65
N PRO A 78 14.47 -13.93 -12.72
CA PRO A 78 15.04 -14.89 -11.78
C PRO A 78 16.56 -14.75 -11.58
N ASP A 79 17.28 -14.39 -12.64
CA ASP A 79 18.74 -14.28 -12.66
C ASP A 79 19.26 -12.85 -12.40
N SER A 80 18.36 -11.87 -12.25
CA SER A 80 18.73 -10.48 -12.00
C SER A 80 19.02 -10.25 -10.52
N GLN A 81 20.24 -9.79 -10.22
CA GLN A 81 20.61 -9.29 -8.90
C GLN A 81 20.01 -7.90 -8.61
N ILE A 82 19.60 -7.18 -9.65
CA ILE A 82 19.01 -5.85 -9.52
C ILE A 82 17.51 -6.01 -9.21
N PRO A 83 17.03 -5.52 -8.05
CA PRO A 83 15.61 -5.60 -7.70
C PRO A 83 14.78 -4.65 -8.56
N ARG A 84 13.66 -5.15 -9.08
CA ARG A 84 12.67 -4.34 -9.80
C ARG A 84 11.34 -4.45 -9.06
N TYR A 85 10.92 -3.35 -8.43
CA TYR A 85 9.70 -3.32 -7.64
C TYR A 85 8.57 -2.64 -8.39
N GLN A 86 7.37 -3.18 -8.19
CA GLN A 86 6.13 -2.54 -8.58
C GLN A 86 5.24 -2.30 -7.37
N PHE A 87 4.52 -1.18 -7.41
CA PHE A 87 3.78 -0.62 -6.29
C PHE A 87 2.30 -0.56 -6.61
N HIS A 88 1.48 -0.95 -5.63
CA HIS A 88 0.03 -0.79 -5.70
C HIS A 88 -0.37 0.48 -4.97
N ILE A 89 -0.76 1.51 -5.71
CA ILE A 89 -0.93 2.87 -5.17
C ILE A 89 -1.94 2.91 -4.02
N GLU A 90 -3.13 2.34 -4.19
CA GLU A 90 -4.17 2.37 -3.14
C GLU A 90 -3.70 1.71 -1.83
N LYS A 91 -2.96 0.60 -1.92
CA LYS A 91 -2.45 -0.09 -0.74
C LYS A 91 -1.27 0.64 -0.11
N CYS A 92 -0.38 1.22 -0.93
CA CYS A 92 0.69 2.09 -0.47
C CYS A 92 0.12 3.28 0.29
N ASP A 93 -0.87 3.97 -0.28
CA ASP A 93 -1.52 5.13 0.34
C ASP A 93 -2.22 4.76 1.65
N ALA A 94 -3.02 3.68 1.65
CA ALA A 94 -3.65 3.15 2.85
C ALA A 94 -2.63 2.78 3.94
N ARG A 95 -1.44 2.29 3.57
CA ARG A 95 -0.36 1.98 4.52
C ARG A 95 0.31 3.24 5.06
N LEU A 96 0.55 4.23 4.20
CA LEU A 96 1.20 5.49 4.55
C LEU A 96 0.29 6.42 5.35
N SER A 97 -1.04 6.26 5.29
CA SER A 97 -1.98 7.00 6.14
C SER A 97 -2.05 6.48 7.58
N LEU A 98 -1.66 5.22 7.84
CA LEU A 98 -1.60 4.67 9.21
C LEU A 98 -0.54 5.39 10.05
N SER A 99 -0.62 5.36 11.38
CA SER A 99 0.46 5.86 12.23
C SER A 99 1.73 5.00 12.11
N PRO A 100 2.95 5.56 12.28
CA PRO A 100 4.21 4.81 12.15
C PRO A 100 4.28 3.53 13.00
N GLU A 101 3.66 3.54 14.18
CA GLU A 101 3.59 2.39 15.11
C GLU A 101 2.82 1.21 14.50
N LEU A 102 1.74 1.50 13.76
CA LEU A 102 0.92 0.51 13.05
C LEU A 102 1.53 0.08 11.70
N ARG A 103 2.53 0.84 11.20
CA ARG A 103 3.29 0.54 9.98
C ARG A 103 4.41 -0.48 10.19
N GLN A 104 4.75 -0.83 11.43
CA GLN A 104 5.81 -1.80 11.68
C GLN A 104 5.32 -3.23 11.33
N PRO A 105 6.14 -4.06 10.67
CA PRO A 105 5.86 -5.50 10.58
C PRO A 105 5.79 -6.06 12.00
N LYS A 106 4.81 -6.94 12.29
CA LYS A 106 4.50 -7.55 13.61
C LYS A 106 5.65 -8.33 14.31
N LYS A 107 6.91 -8.11 13.94
CA LYS A 107 8.10 -8.73 14.55
C LYS A 107 8.51 -8.10 15.88
N ALA A 108 7.97 -6.94 16.27
CA ALA A 108 8.34 -6.28 17.53
C ALA A 108 7.61 -6.83 18.78
N ASN A 109 6.53 -7.60 18.64
CA ASN A 109 5.70 -8.02 19.78
C ASN A 109 6.04 -9.39 20.40
N LYS A 110 7.12 -10.06 19.98
CA LYS A 110 7.50 -11.35 20.59
C LYS A 110 8.21 -11.20 21.96
N LYS A 111 8.72 -10.02 22.29
CA LYS A 111 9.40 -9.78 23.59
C LYS A 111 8.44 -9.35 24.71
N ILE A 112 7.32 -8.69 24.41
CA ILE A 112 6.40 -8.18 25.45
C ILE A 112 5.57 -9.31 26.06
N ASN A 113 5.15 -10.30 25.26
CA ASN A 113 4.38 -11.44 25.78
C ASN A 113 5.19 -12.38 26.70
N ARG A 114 6.53 -12.43 26.59
CA ARG A 114 7.33 -13.26 27.52
C ARG A 114 7.44 -12.66 28.92
N ILE A 115 7.32 -11.34 29.06
CA ILE A 115 7.47 -10.67 30.34
C ILE A 115 6.20 -10.87 31.17
N VAL A 116 5.01 -10.78 30.56
CA VAL A 116 3.74 -10.99 31.29
C VAL A 116 3.53 -12.44 31.76
N ASP A 117 4.07 -13.42 31.05
CA ASP A 117 4.03 -14.83 31.49
C ASP A 117 4.93 -15.07 32.72
N SER A 118 6.07 -14.36 32.82
CA SER A 118 6.98 -14.51 33.97
C SER A 118 6.49 -13.87 35.27
N TYR A 119 5.58 -12.89 35.21
CA TYR A 119 4.98 -12.27 36.40
C TYR A 119 3.73 -13.01 36.91
N ALA A 120 3.04 -13.79 36.06
CA ALA A 120 1.86 -14.56 36.46
C ALA A 120 2.20 -15.81 37.28
N VAL A 121 3.42 -16.35 37.16
CA VAL A 121 3.85 -17.57 37.88
C VAL A 121 4.20 -17.28 39.35
N ASN A 122 4.68 -16.08 39.68
CA ASN A 122 5.18 -15.78 41.03
C ASN A 122 4.10 -15.36 42.05
N LYS A 123 2.83 -15.24 41.65
CA LYS A 123 1.74 -14.88 42.58
C LYS A 123 0.98 -16.08 43.16
N LYS A 124 1.29 -17.31 42.74
CA LYS A 124 0.65 -18.55 43.23
C LYS A 124 1.45 -19.34 44.28
N LEU A 125 2.64 -18.89 44.69
CA LEU A 125 3.47 -19.59 45.70
C LEU A 125 3.54 -18.92 47.08
N SER A 126 2.82 -17.82 47.32
CA SER A 126 2.79 -17.15 48.64
C SER A 126 1.47 -17.38 49.39
N LYS A 127 0.95 -18.60 49.37
CA LYS A 127 -0.08 -19.08 50.31
C LYS A 127 0.11 -20.58 50.51
N ASN A 128 1.04 -20.93 51.39
CA ASN A 128 0.99 -22.11 52.25
C ASN A 128 1.97 -21.87 53.41
#